data_AF-A0A845JSF4-F1
#
_entry.id   AF-A0A845JSF4-F1
#
_cell.length_a   1.000
_cell.length_b   1.000
_cell.length_c   1.000
_cell.angle_alpha   90.00
_cell.angle_beta   90.00
_cell.angle_gamma   90.00
#
_symmetry.space_group_name_H-M   'P 1'
#
loop_
_entity.id
_entity.type
_entity.pdbx_description
1 polymer ?
#
loop_
_entity_poly.entity_id
_entity_poly.type
_entity_poly.pdbx_seq_one_letter_code
_entity_poly.pdbx_strand_id
1 'polypeptide(L)'
;MNLRADEISSLIQKQIEGFEEGIELKETGRVISVGDGIARIYGLGSAMAGELLEFPGGLSGMVLNLEEDNVGAVLLGRDEDIKEGDEVKRTGRIMEVPVGPEMVGRVVDGLGQAIDGKGPIKTEKFGPIERIAPGVIDRKSVHEPMQTGIKAIDGMIPIGRGQRELIIGDRQTGKTAVAIDAIINQKGQNMFCIYVAVGQKRSTVARVVKTLEEHDAMKYTIVVSASASDPAPMQFIAPYAGCAMGEYFRDNGQHCLIIYDDLSKQAAAYRQLSLLLRRPPGREAYPGDVFFLHSRLLERAAKLSDELGAGSMTALPIIETQAGDVSAYIPTNVISITDGQIFLETDLFYSGVRPAINVGLSVSRVGGSAQ
;
A
#
# COMPACT_ATOMS: atom_id res chain seq x y z
N MET A 1 -26.16 -49.01 13.56
CA MET A 1 -26.18 -49.37 12.13
C MET A 1 -24.84 -50.03 11.83
N ASN A 2 -24.84 -51.30 11.42
CA ASN A 2 -23.62 -51.96 10.93
C ASN A 2 -23.35 -51.46 9.52
N LEU A 3 -22.36 -50.58 9.38
CA LEU A 3 -21.82 -50.17 8.09
C LEU A 3 -21.23 -51.40 7.40
N ARG A 4 -21.66 -51.69 6.17
CA ARG A 4 -21.18 -52.83 5.40
C ARG A 4 -19.77 -52.54 4.89
N ALA A 5 -18.85 -53.50 5.01
CA ALA A 5 -17.45 -53.36 4.59
C ALA A 5 -17.30 -52.98 3.09
N ASP A 6 -18.29 -53.32 2.27
CA ASP A 6 -18.33 -53.00 0.84
C ASP A 6 -18.58 -51.50 0.56
N GLU A 7 -19.33 -50.81 1.44
CA GLU A 7 -19.56 -49.36 1.34
C GLU A 7 -18.31 -48.57 1.75
N ILE A 8 -17.56 -49.07 2.73
CA ILE A 8 -16.28 -48.49 3.15
C ILE A 8 -15.21 -48.72 2.07
N SER A 9 -15.16 -49.93 1.50
CA SER A 9 -14.18 -50.26 0.45
C SER A 9 -14.43 -49.45 -0.82
N SER A 10 -15.68 -49.19 -1.21
CA SER A 10 -16.00 -48.36 -2.39
C SER A 10 -15.75 -46.86 -2.18
N LEU A 11 -15.93 -46.34 -0.95
CA LEU A 11 -15.54 -44.97 -0.59
C LEU A 11 -14.02 -44.78 -0.62
N ILE A 12 -13.27 -45.75 -0.08
CA ILE A 12 -11.81 -45.75 -0.11
C ILE A 12 -11.31 -45.95 -1.54
N GLN A 13 -11.94 -46.83 -2.33
CA GLN A 13 -11.58 -47.06 -3.73
C GLN A 13 -11.83 -45.81 -4.60
N LYS A 14 -12.90 -45.04 -4.37
CA LYS A 14 -13.08 -43.72 -5.00
C LYS A 14 -12.02 -42.70 -4.61
N GLN A 15 -11.56 -42.71 -3.36
CA GLN A 15 -10.43 -41.88 -2.91
C GLN A 15 -9.09 -42.33 -3.52
N ILE A 16 -8.93 -43.63 -3.81
CA ILE A 16 -7.74 -44.20 -4.45
C ILE A 16 -7.77 -44.01 -5.98
N GLU A 17 -8.94 -44.07 -6.62
CA GLU A 17 -9.10 -43.83 -8.07
C GLU A 17 -8.83 -42.36 -8.44
N GLY A 18 -9.04 -41.41 -7.53
CA GLY A 18 -8.64 -40.00 -7.68
C GLY A 18 -7.17 -39.71 -7.34
N PHE A 19 -6.34 -40.71 -7.03
CA PHE A 19 -4.97 -40.50 -6.55
C PHE A 19 -4.01 -39.98 -7.63
N GLU A 20 -4.30 -40.22 -8.92
CA GLU A 20 -3.55 -39.64 -10.05
C GLU A 20 -3.90 -38.16 -10.34
N GLU A 21 -5.00 -37.62 -9.79
CA GLU A 21 -5.33 -36.17 -9.86
C GLU A 21 -4.46 -35.31 -8.91
N GLY A 22 -3.57 -35.92 -8.13
CA GLY A 22 -2.75 -35.25 -7.12
C GLY A 22 -1.75 -34.22 -7.66
N ILE A 23 -1.47 -34.19 -8.97
CA ILE A 23 -0.63 -33.16 -9.61
C ILE A 23 -1.49 -31.94 -10.00
N GLU A 24 -2.72 -32.14 -10.52
CA GLU A 24 -3.62 -31.04 -10.87
C GLU A 24 -4.09 -30.26 -9.64
N LEU A 25 -4.39 -30.94 -8.53
CA LEU A 25 -4.82 -30.31 -7.27
C LEU A 25 -3.72 -29.48 -6.55
N LYS A 26 -2.44 -29.64 -6.92
CA LYS A 26 -1.34 -28.83 -6.36
C LYS A 26 -1.26 -27.43 -6.97
N GLU A 27 -1.59 -27.31 -8.26
CA GLU A 27 -1.43 -26.08 -9.05
C GLU A 27 -2.76 -25.40 -9.37
N THR A 28 -3.85 -26.18 -9.43
CA THR A 28 -5.21 -25.70 -9.69
C THR A 28 -6.13 -25.97 -8.51
N GLY A 29 -7.13 -25.10 -8.35
CA GLY A 29 -8.15 -25.23 -7.35
C GLY A 29 -9.52 -24.86 -7.89
N ARG A 30 -10.56 -25.10 -7.10
CA ARG A 30 -11.94 -24.73 -7.44
C ARG A 30 -12.53 -23.82 -6.38
N VAL A 31 -13.22 -22.77 -6.81
CA VAL A 31 -13.93 -21.87 -5.90
C VAL A 31 -15.03 -22.65 -5.18
N ILE A 32 -14.97 -22.70 -3.85
CA ILE A 32 -16.02 -23.25 -2.98
C ILE A 32 -17.09 -22.19 -2.74
N SER A 33 -16.67 -20.96 -2.52
CA SER A 33 -17.57 -19.84 -2.25
C SER A 33 -16.88 -18.53 -2.59
N VAL A 34 -17.66 -17.58 -3.08
CA VAL A 34 -17.23 -16.20 -3.31
C VAL A 34 -18.24 -15.23 -2.73
N GLY A 35 -17.76 -14.17 -2.10
CA GLY A 35 -18.60 -13.08 -1.60
C GLY A 35 -17.78 -11.98 -0.96
N ASP A 36 -18.24 -10.73 -1.12
CA ASP A 36 -17.61 -9.52 -0.60
C ASP A 36 -16.12 -9.41 -0.98
N GLY A 37 -15.75 -9.87 -2.19
CA GLY A 37 -14.37 -9.86 -2.67
C GLY A 37 -13.44 -10.90 -2.02
N ILE A 38 -13.99 -11.91 -1.34
CA ILE A 38 -13.24 -13.05 -0.80
C ILE A 38 -13.68 -14.34 -1.51
N ALA A 39 -12.71 -15.14 -1.93
CA ALA A 39 -12.90 -16.47 -2.45
C ALA A 39 -12.29 -17.51 -1.52
N ARG A 40 -13.03 -18.58 -1.25
CA ARG A 40 -12.50 -19.81 -0.63
C ARG A 40 -12.29 -20.83 -1.73
N ILE A 41 -11.11 -21.43 -1.78
CA ILE A 41 -10.70 -22.27 -2.89
C ILE A 41 -10.28 -23.64 -2.33
N TYR A 42 -10.84 -24.70 -2.88
CA TYR A 42 -10.41 -26.06 -2.61
C TYR A 42 -9.25 -26.43 -3.54
N GLY A 43 -8.26 -27.18 -3.05
CA GLY A 43 -7.04 -27.50 -3.80
C GLY A 43 -5.94 -26.47 -3.55
N LEU A 44 -5.14 -26.17 -4.58
CA LEU A 44 -3.96 -25.29 -4.45
C LEU A 44 -2.98 -25.74 -3.36
N GLY A 45 -2.76 -27.05 -3.22
CA GLY A 45 -2.00 -27.61 -2.09
C GLY A 45 -0.54 -27.17 -1.98
N SER A 46 0.01 -26.47 -2.98
CA SER A 46 1.35 -25.88 -2.94
C SER A 46 1.35 -24.35 -2.94
N ALA A 47 0.21 -23.70 -2.70
CA ALA A 47 0.09 -22.25 -2.61
C ALA A 47 0.96 -21.65 -1.51
N MET A 48 1.59 -20.52 -1.84
CA MET A 48 2.36 -19.71 -0.90
C MET A 48 1.50 -18.59 -0.32
N ALA A 49 1.76 -18.20 0.93
CA ALA A 49 1.14 -17.01 1.50
C ALA A 49 1.58 -15.76 0.70
N GLY A 50 0.62 -14.93 0.30
CA GLY A 50 0.88 -13.77 -0.56
C GLY A 50 1.11 -14.11 -2.03
N GLU A 51 0.88 -15.35 -2.46
CA GLU A 51 0.93 -15.73 -3.88
C GLU A 51 -0.23 -15.11 -4.67
N LEU A 52 0.07 -14.68 -5.90
CA LEU A 52 -0.93 -14.28 -6.88
C LEU A 52 -1.64 -15.50 -7.46
N LEU A 53 -2.95 -15.39 -7.59
CA LEU A 53 -3.82 -16.37 -8.23
C LEU A 53 -4.48 -15.75 -9.45
N GLU A 54 -4.69 -16.57 -10.47
CA GLU A 54 -5.43 -16.22 -11.69
C GLU A 54 -6.81 -16.88 -11.65
N PHE A 55 -7.84 -16.05 -11.62
CA PHE A 55 -9.25 -16.43 -11.71
C PHE A 55 -9.74 -16.30 -13.17
N PRO A 56 -10.90 -16.88 -13.50
CA PRO A 56 -11.51 -16.70 -14.81
C PRO A 56 -11.68 -15.23 -15.18
N GLY A 57 -11.58 -14.94 -16.48
CA GLY A 57 -11.64 -13.56 -16.98
C GLY A 57 -10.37 -12.74 -16.73
N GLY A 58 -9.28 -13.36 -16.24
CA GLY A 58 -8.01 -12.69 -15.97
C GLY A 58 -8.01 -11.87 -14.67
N LEU A 59 -9.01 -12.08 -13.81
CA LEU A 59 -9.06 -11.46 -12.49
C LEU A 59 -7.92 -12.01 -11.63
N SER A 60 -7.12 -11.12 -11.04
CA SER A 60 -6.09 -11.52 -10.08
C SER A 60 -6.68 -11.63 -8.67
N GLY A 61 -6.21 -12.60 -7.91
CA GLY A 61 -6.43 -12.69 -6.47
C GLY A 61 -5.12 -12.87 -5.72
N MET A 62 -5.15 -12.71 -4.40
CA MET A 62 -3.98 -12.90 -3.55
C MET A 62 -4.32 -13.82 -2.39
N VAL A 63 -3.47 -14.83 -2.18
CA VAL A 63 -3.59 -15.76 -1.05
C VAL A 63 -3.33 -15.01 0.27
N LEU A 64 -4.26 -15.07 1.21
CA LEU A 64 -4.10 -14.50 2.55
C LEU A 64 -4.06 -15.56 3.65
N ASN A 65 -4.91 -16.59 3.55
CA ASN A 65 -4.98 -17.66 4.53
C ASN A 65 -4.76 -19.01 3.83
N LEU A 66 -3.93 -19.85 4.43
CA LEU A 66 -3.78 -21.26 4.08
C LEU A 66 -4.39 -22.07 5.23
N GLU A 67 -5.62 -22.54 5.04
CA GLU A 67 -6.29 -23.42 6.00
C GLU A 67 -5.96 -24.89 5.66
N GLU A 68 -6.33 -25.83 6.53
CA GLU A 68 -6.03 -27.26 6.35
C GLU A 68 -6.68 -27.82 5.07
N ASP A 69 -7.92 -27.41 4.80
CA ASP A 69 -8.75 -27.96 3.71
C ASP A 69 -9.02 -26.96 2.56
N ASN A 70 -8.65 -25.69 2.73
CA ASN A 70 -8.93 -24.66 1.72
C ASN A 70 -7.94 -23.48 1.78
N VAL A 71 -7.91 -22.70 0.69
CA VAL A 71 -7.15 -21.47 0.58
C VAL A 71 -8.12 -20.29 0.56
N GLY A 72 -7.90 -19.34 1.48
CA GLY A 72 -8.60 -18.06 1.51
C GLY A 72 -7.85 -17.02 0.69
N ALA A 73 -8.46 -16.56 -0.40
CA ALA A 73 -7.90 -15.54 -1.29
C ALA A 73 -8.80 -14.29 -1.33
N VAL A 74 -8.17 -13.13 -1.45
CA VAL A 74 -8.86 -11.88 -1.73
C VAL A 74 -8.80 -11.55 -3.21
N LEU A 75 -9.88 -11.01 -3.76
CA LEU A 75 -9.99 -10.67 -5.17
C LEU A 75 -9.50 -9.23 -5.40
N LEU A 76 -8.55 -9.06 -6.32
CA LEU A 76 -7.94 -7.77 -6.68
C LEU A 76 -8.73 -7.07 -7.79
N GLY A 77 -10.06 -7.17 -7.72
CA GLY A 77 -11.01 -6.67 -8.70
C GLY A 77 -12.44 -7.01 -8.27
N ARG A 78 -13.40 -6.92 -9.20
CA ARG A 78 -14.80 -7.23 -8.91
C ARG A 78 -15.05 -8.73 -8.94
N ASP A 79 -15.94 -9.19 -8.09
CA ASP A 79 -16.31 -10.59 -7.90
C ASP A 79 -17.58 -11.00 -8.68
N GLU A 80 -18.22 -10.07 -9.38
CA GLU A 80 -19.49 -10.26 -10.12
C GLU A 80 -19.47 -11.44 -11.12
N ASP A 81 -18.31 -11.68 -11.73
CA ASP A 81 -18.13 -12.70 -12.78
C ASP A 81 -17.63 -14.06 -12.24
N ILE A 82 -17.31 -14.15 -10.95
CA ILE A 82 -16.76 -15.37 -10.31
C ILE A 82 -17.89 -16.19 -9.70
N LYS A 83 -17.85 -17.51 -9.90
CA LYS A 83 -18.88 -18.45 -9.44
C LYS A 83 -18.27 -19.62 -8.68
N GLU A 84 -19.10 -20.28 -7.88
CA GLU A 84 -18.75 -21.58 -7.29
C GLU A 84 -18.46 -22.60 -8.39
N GLY A 85 -17.40 -23.39 -8.19
CA GLY A 85 -16.91 -24.38 -9.14
C GLY A 85 -15.89 -23.85 -10.15
N ASP A 86 -15.70 -22.52 -10.25
CA ASP A 86 -14.73 -21.93 -11.16
C ASP A 86 -13.31 -22.38 -10.85
N GLU A 87 -12.53 -22.62 -11.90
CA GLU A 87 -11.13 -23.04 -11.81
C GLU A 87 -10.22 -21.84 -11.51
N VAL A 88 -9.34 -21.98 -10.53
CA VAL A 88 -8.36 -20.97 -10.12
C VAL A 88 -6.97 -21.55 -10.28
N LYS A 89 -6.04 -20.77 -10.84
CA LYS A 89 -4.67 -21.19 -11.09
C LYS A 89 -3.69 -20.42 -10.25
N ARG A 90 -2.66 -21.11 -9.78
CA ARG A 90 -1.50 -20.47 -9.17
C ARG A 90 -0.60 -19.84 -10.23
N THR A 91 -0.02 -18.71 -9.87
CA THR A 91 0.95 -18.04 -10.74
C THR A 91 2.40 -18.42 -10.40
N GLY A 92 2.63 -19.07 -9.25
CA GLY A 92 3.96 -19.38 -8.72
C GLY A 92 4.70 -18.14 -8.23
N ARG A 93 4.07 -16.97 -8.25
CA ARG A 93 4.69 -15.66 -7.96
C ARG A 93 4.08 -15.06 -6.72
N ILE A 94 4.93 -14.73 -5.75
CA ILE A 94 4.54 -13.85 -4.65
C ILE A 94 4.19 -12.48 -5.26
N MET A 95 3.20 -11.83 -4.69
CA MET A 95 2.69 -10.55 -5.18
C MET A 95 3.80 -9.54 -5.46
N GLU A 96 3.93 -9.19 -6.74
CA GLU A 96 4.93 -8.28 -7.29
C GLU A 96 4.26 -7.25 -8.19
N VAL A 97 4.86 -6.08 -8.30
CA VAL A 97 4.39 -4.99 -9.17
C VAL A 97 5.48 -4.56 -10.14
N PRO A 98 5.13 -4.08 -11.34
CA PRO A 98 6.11 -3.50 -12.25
C PRO A 98 6.81 -2.30 -11.60
N VAL A 99 8.13 -2.25 -11.73
CA VAL A 99 8.96 -1.16 -11.21
C VAL A 99 9.94 -0.70 -12.28
N GLY A 100 10.30 0.58 -12.26
CA GLY A 100 11.26 1.13 -13.20
C GLY A 100 11.02 2.60 -13.55
N PRO A 101 11.95 3.23 -14.26
CA PRO A 101 11.79 4.60 -14.74
C PRO A 101 10.62 4.75 -15.72
N GLU A 102 10.19 3.68 -16.39
CA GLU A 102 9.08 3.69 -17.35
C GLU A 102 7.71 3.95 -16.68
N MET A 103 7.63 3.75 -15.37
CA MET A 103 6.45 4.07 -14.56
C MET A 103 6.28 5.58 -14.33
N VAL A 104 7.36 6.37 -14.48
CA VAL A 104 7.34 7.81 -14.24
C VAL A 104 6.45 8.53 -15.25
N GLY A 105 5.61 9.44 -14.76
CA GLY A 105 4.64 10.17 -15.59
C GLY A 105 3.34 9.41 -15.86
N ARG A 106 3.19 8.22 -15.26
CA ARG A 106 2.02 7.37 -15.43
C ARG A 106 1.10 7.40 -14.22
N VAL A 107 -0.18 7.13 -14.47
CA VAL A 107 -1.15 6.82 -13.42
C VAL A 107 -1.46 5.32 -13.50
N VAL A 108 -1.25 4.62 -12.40
CA VAL A 108 -1.39 3.17 -12.30
C VAL A 108 -2.30 2.77 -11.14
N ASP A 109 -2.86 1.57 -11.20
CA ASP A 109 -3.61 0.99 -10.08
C ASP A 109 -2.68 0.28 -9.07
N GLY A 110 -3.27 -0.38 -8.07
CA GLY A 110 -2.53 -1.15 -7.05
C GLY A 110 -1.76 -2.37 -7.58
N LEU A 111 -2.05 -2.83 -8.81
CA LEU A 111 -1.32 -3.91 -9.49
C LEU A 111 -0.23 -3.37 -10.42
N GLY A 112 -0.10 -2.04 -10.54
CA GLY A 112 0.81 -1.38 -11.46
C GLY A 112 0.32 -1.34 -12.92
N GLN A 113 -0.96 -1.62 -13.16
CA GLN A 113 -1.56 -1.51 -14.49
C GLN A 113 -1.91 -0.05 -14.79
N ALA A 114 -1.67 0.39 -16.03
CA ALA A 114 -1.95 1.76 -16.45
C ALA A 114 -3.46 2.06 -16.52
N ILE A 115 -3.86 3.16 -15.87
CA ILE A 115 -5.26 3.64 -15.85
C ILE A 115 -5.41 5.07 -16.39
N ASP A 116 -4.33 5.64 -16.94
CA ASP A 116 -4.29 6.99 -17.54
C ASP A 116 -4.71 7.04 -19.02
N GLY A 117 -4.96 5.90 -19.66
CA GLY A 117 -5.29 5.84 -21.09
C GLY A 117 -4.10 6.11 -22.02
N LYS A 118 -2.86 6.22 -21.51
CA LYS A 118 -1.63 6.45 -22.31
C LYS A 118 -1.03 5.16 -22.88
N GLY A 119 -1.80 4.06 -22.91
CA GLY A 119 -1.37 2.74 -23.37
C GLY A 119 -0.63 1.91 -22.32
N PRO A 120 -0.17 0.70 -22.64
CA PRO A 120 0.53 -0.16 -21.68
C PRO A 120 1.88 0.41 -21.26
N ILE A 121 2.35 0.06 -20.06
CA ILE A 121 3.72 0.36 -19.60
C ILE A 121 4.57 -0.86 -19.87
N LYS A 122 5.71 -0.67 -20.53
CA LYS A 122 6.68 -1.74 -20.79
C LYS A 122 7.78 -1.68 -19.74
N THR A 123 7.63 -2.44 -18.67
CA THR A 123 8.66 -2.63 -17.64
C THR A 123 9.25 -4.03 -17.74
N GLU A 124 10.57 -4.14 -17.59
CA GLU A 124 11.26 -5.44 -17.54
C GLU A 124 11.44 -5.96 -16.11
N LYS A 125 11.34 -5.08 -15.11
CA LYS A 125 11.61 -5.37 -13.71
C LYS A 125 10.33 -5.37 -12.89
N PHE A 126 10.28 -6.29 -11.93
CA PHE A 126 9.20 -6.41 -10.95
C PHE A 126 9.80 -6.34 -9.54
N GLY A 127 9.05 -5.73 -8.63
CA GLY A 127 9.41 -5.59 -7.22
C GLY A 127 8.35 -6.26 -6.34
N PRO A 128 8.73 -7.09 -5.37
CA PRO A 128 7.76 -7.67 -4.44
C PRO A 128 7.12 -6.57 -3.58
N ILE A 129 5.80 -6.64 -3.41
CA ILE A 129 5.10 -5.64 -2.58
C ILE A 129 5.38 -5.85 -1.09
N GLU A 130 5.66 -7.09 -0.68
CA GLU A 130 6.06 -7.45 0.69
C GLU A 130 7.57 -7.69 0.71
N ARG A 131 8.29 -6.80 1.39
CA ARG A 131 9.75 -6.88 1.56
C ARG A 131 10.13 -6.39 2.95
N ILE A 132 11.14 -7.04 3.52
CA ILE A 132 11.72 -6.60 4.80
C ILE A 132 12.46 -5.28 4.57
N ALA A 133 12.25 -4.33 5.49
CA ALA A 133 12.91 -3.03 5.46
C ALA A 133 14.44 -3.15 5.65
N PRO A 134 15.23 -2.15 5.18
CA PRO A 134 16.66 -2.11 5.43
C PRO A 134 16.98 -2.20 6.93
N GLY A 135 17.98 -3.02 7.29
CA GLY A 135 18.42 -3.22 8.65
C GLY A 135 19.13 -1.99 9.22
N VAL A 136 19.46 -2.01 10.51
CA VAL A 136 20.12 -0.86 11.17
C VAL A 136 21.48 -0.53 10.55
N ILE A 137 22.26 -1.54 10.17
CA ILE A 137 23.59 -1.37 9.54
C ILE A 137 23.50 -0.88 8.09
N ASP A 138 22.36 -1.14 7.43
CA ASP A 138 22.12 -0.77 6.03
C ASP A 138 21.69 0.69 5.89
N ARG A 139 21.48 1.39 7.02
CA ARG A 139 21.00 2.77 7.07
C ARG A 139 22.13 3.76 7.31
N LYS A 140 21.91 4.98 6.82
CA LYS A 140 22.70 6.17 7.14
C LYS A 140 21.82 7.20 7.83
N SER A 141 22.40 7.97 8.74
CA SER A 141 21.70 9.12 9.34
C SER A 141 21.25 10.12 8.27
N VAL A 142 20.03 10.62 8.43
CA VAL A 142 19.46 11.67 7.58
C VAL A 142 20.24 12.97 7.81
N HIS A 143 20.81 13.51 6.73
CA HIS A 143 21.66 14.71 6.76
C HIS A 143 21.47 15.64 5.54
N GLU A 144 20.62 15.24 4.59
CA GLU A 144 20.32 16.02 3.38
C GLU A 144 18.90 16.58 3.51
N PRO A 145 18.66 17.86 3.25
CA PRO A 145 17.31 18.43 3.31
C PRO A 145 16.43 17.93 2.15
N MET A 146 15.15 17.75 2.44
CA MET A 146 14.07 17.59 1.47
C MET A 146 13.19 18.85 1.55
N GLN A 147 13.47 19.80 0.64
CA GLN A 147 12.84 21.11 0.66
C GLN A 147 11.39 21.00 0.18
N THR A 148 10.44 21.40 1.02
CA THR A 148 9.00 21.39 0.68
C THR A 148 8.57 22.63 -0.09
N GLY A 149 9.33 23.73 0.02
CA GLY A 149 8.96 25.04 -0.54
C GLY A 149 8.00 25.82 0.38
N ILE A 150 7.63 25.23 1.51
CA ILE A 150 6.70 25.81 2.48
C ILE A 150 7.52 26.35 3.63
N LYS A 151 7.66 27.69 3.70
CA LYS A 151 8.46 28.38 4.72
C LYS A 151 8.20 27.93 6.15
N ALA A 152 6.93 27.64 6.48
CA ALA A 152 6.55 27.20 7.81
C ALA A 152 7.07 25.78 8.14
N ILE A 153 7.13 24.89 7.14
CA ILE A 153 7.68 23.54 7.30
C ILE A 153 9.20 23.62 7.25
N ASP A 154 9.78 24.14 6.16
CA ASP A 154 11.24 24.16 5.98
C ASP A 154 11.96 24.96 7.08
N GLY A 155 11.30 25.97 7.66
CA GLY A 155 11.85 26.79 8.76
C GLY A 155 11.68 26.20 10.16
N MET A 156 10.58 25.49 10.45
CA MET A 156 10.25 25.04 11.83
C MET A 156 10.27 23.52 11.99
N ILE A 157 9.91 22.78 10.95
CA ILE A 157 9.72 21.32 10.94
C ILE A 157 10.48 20.77 9.71
N PRO A 158 11.82 20.87 9.69
CA PRO A 158 12.61 20.44 8.54
C PRO A 158 12.42 18.94 8.29
N ILE A 159 12.33 18.58 7.02
CA ILE A 159 12.20 17.20 6.56
C ILE A 159 13.45 16.84 5.79
N GLY A 160 14.09 15.73 6.14
CA GLY A 160 15.30 15.26 5.46
C GLY A 160 15.07 14.08 4.51
N ARG A 161 16.00 13.86 3.59
CA ARG A 161 15.96 12.75 2.64
C ARG A 161 16.11 11.42 3.36
N GLY A 162 15.05 10.61 3.31
CA GLY A 162 14.95 9.33 4.04
C GLY A 162 14.19 9.41 5.36
N GLN A 163 13.66 10.58 5.73
CA GLN A 163 12.80 10.77 6.91
C GLN A 163 11.35 10.35 6.63
N ARG A 164 10.63 10.00 7.69
CA ARG A 164 9.17 9.75 7.66
C ARG A 164 8.48 10.85 8.46
N GLU A 165 7.75 11.74 7.79
CA GLU A 165 7.10 12.88 8.44
C GLU A 165 5.58 12.82 8.23
N LEU A 166 4.83 12.58 9.30
CA LEU A 166 3.36 12.43 9.24
C LEU A 166 2.68 13.78 8.97
N ILE A 167 1.78 13.85 7.99
CA ILE A 167 0.85 14.98 7.84
C ILE A 167 -0.50 14.56 8.42
N ILE A 168 -0.86 15.14 9.56
CA ILE A 168 -2.07 14.77 10.29
C ILE A 168 -2.98 15.98 10.49
N GLY A 169 -4.29 15.76 10.38
CA GLY A 169 -5.27 16.79 10.69
C GLY A 169 -6.65 16.42 10.18
N ASP A 170 -7.61 17.29 10.48
CA ASP A 170 -9.01 17.05 10.12
C ASP A 170 -9.26 17.16 8.62
N ARG A 171 -10.45 16.74 8.23
CA ARG A 171 -10.92 16.90 6.86
C ARG A 171 -10.84 18.38 6.44
N GLN A 172 -10.40 18.62 5.19
CA GLN A 172 -10.33 19.96 4.57
C GLN A 172 -9.35 20.97 5.22
N THR A 173 -8.34 20.54 5.97
CA THR A 173 -7.31 21.43 6.56
C THR A 173 -6.12 21.74 5.64
N GLY A 174 -6.08 21.19 4.43
CA GLY A 174 -5.02 21.43 3.45
C GLY A 174 -3.92 20.36 3.36
N LYS A 175 -4.11 19.18 3.97
CA LYS A 175 -3.15 18.06 3.97
C LYS A 175 -2.62 17.71 2.57
N THR A 176 -3.53 17.47 1.62
CA THR A 176 -3.18 17.13 0.23
C THR A 176 -2.50 18.30 -0.49
N ALA A 177 -2.80 19.57 -0.14
CA ALA A 177 -2.14 20.73 -0.74
C ALA A 177 -0.66 20.79 -0.32
N VAL A 178 -0.38 20.62 0.98
CA VAL A 178 1.00 20.53 1.50
C VAL A 178 1.80 19.44 0.80
N ALA A 179 1.18 18.26 0.64
CA ALA A 179 1.79 17.14 -0.07
C ALA A 179 2.10 17.43 -1.56
N ILE A 180 1.15 18.03 -2.29
CA ILE A 180 1.33 18.34 -3.71
C ILE A 180 2.37 19.45 -3.89
N ASP A 181 2.36 20.48 -3.05
CA ASP A 181 3.35 21.56 -3.08
C ASP A 181 4.76 20.99 -2.85
N ALA A 182 4.92 20.04 -1.93
CA ALA A 182 6.19 19.34 -1.73
C ALA A 182 6.66 18.60 -2.99
N ILE A 183 5.76 17.91 -3.72
CA ILE A 183 6.08 17.27 -5.01
C ILE A 183 6.47 18.30 -6.06
N ILE A 184 5.71 19.39 -6.20
CA ILE A 184 5.99 20.44 -7.19
C ILE A 184 7.37 21.07 -6.93
N ASN A 185 7.73 21.28 -5.66
CA ASN A 185 9.00 21.85 -5.30
C ASN A 185 10.20 20.95 -5.64
N GLN A 186 9.99 19.64 -5.87
CA GLN A 186 11.08 18.72 -6.26
C GLN A 186 11.59 18.90 -7.69
N LYS A 187 10.98 19.79 -8.48
CA LYS A 187 11.44 20.11 -9.84
C LYS A 187 12.90 20.55 -9.84
N GLY A 188 13.77 19.78 -10.50
CA GLY A 188 15.20 20.06 -10.59
C GLY A 188 16.03 19.64 -9.35
N GLN A 189 15.42 18.98 -8.35
CA GLN A 189 16.13 18.53 -7.13
C GLN A 189 16.65 17.09 -7.20
N ASN A 190 16.61 16.45 -8.38
CA ASN A 190 16.98 15.04 -8.58
C ASN A 190 16.26 14.09 -7.62
N MET A 191 14.94 14.28 -7.50
CA MET A 191 14.06 13.54 -6.61
C MET A 191 12.86 13.01 -7.40
N PHE A 192 12.72 11.69 -7.47
CA PHE A 192 11.49 11.08 -7.99
C PHE A 192 10.38 11.20 -6.96
N CYS A 193 9.14 11.25 -7.42
CA CYS A 193 7.98 11.41 -6.55
C CYS A 193 6.99 10.28 -6.80
N ILE A 194 6.30 9.86 -5.75
CA ILE A 194 5.23 8.87 -5.83
C ILE A 194 4.06 9.41 -4.99
N TYR A 195 2.90 9.57 -5.63
CA TYR A 195 1.67 9.94 -4.94
C TYR A 195 0.72 8.74 -4.96
N VAL A 196 0.47 8.16 -3.78
CA VAL A 196 -0.42 7.02 -3.61
C VAL A 196 -1.76 7.51 -3.06
N ALA A 197 -2.79 7.49 -3.90
CA ALA A 197 -4.16 7.81 -3.52
C ALA A 197 -4.91 6.53 -3.09
N VAL A 198 -5.28 6.45 -1.83
CA VAL A 198 -6.01 5.32 -1.22
C VAL A 198 -7.41 5.77 -0.85
N GLY A 199 -8.44 5.09 -1.37
CA GLY A 199 -9.85 5.37 -1.09
C GLY A 199 -10.29 6.79 -1.46
N GLN A 200 -9.54 7.48 -2.33
CA GLN A 200 -9.90 8.82 -2.79
C GLN A 200 -10.93 8.75 -3.92
N LYS A 201 -11.69 9.85 -4.11
CA LYS A 201 -12.57 9.97 -5.27
C LYS A 201 -11.73 10.10 -6.54
N ARG A 202 -12.12 9.41 -7.61
CA ARG A 202 -11.45 9.50 -8.93
C ARG A 202 -11.33 10.94 -9.43
N SER A 203 -12.35 11.77 -9.21
CA SER A 203 -12.32 13.20 -9.55
C SER A 203 -11.30 14.01 -8.76
N THR A 204 -11.05 13.66 -7.50
CA THR A 204 -10.00 14.29 -6.69
C THR A 204 -8.63 13.93 -7.25
N VAL A 205 -8.38 12.65 -7.51
CA VAL A 205 -7.10 12.17 -8.09
C VAL A 205 -6.85 12.81 -9.46
N ALA A 206 -7.86 12.86 -10.33
CA ALA A 206 -7.74 13.52 -11.63
C ALA A 206 -7.36 15.00 -11.51
N ARG A 207 -7.90 15.72 -10.51
CA ARG A 207 -7.51 17.11 -10.23
C ARG A 207 -6.05 17.21 -9.76
N VAL A 208 -5.61 16.29 -8.90
CA VAL A 208 -4.20 16.23 -8.47
C VAL A 208 -3.28 16.00 -9.66
N VAL A 209 -3.57 15.00 -10.50
CA VAL A 209 -2.80 14.69 -11.72
C VAL A 209 -2.75 15.93 -12.62
N LYS A 210 -3.88 16.59 -12.85
CA LYS A 210 -3.93 17.82 -13.66
C LYS A 210 -3.02 18.91 -13.09
N THR A 211 -3.08 19.16 -11.78
CA THR A 211 -2.22 20.16 -11.13
C THR A 211 -0.74 19.80 -11.25
N LEU A 212 -0.39 18.51 -11.13
CA LEU A 212 0.98 18.03 -11.35
C LEU A 212 1.41 18.18 -12.82
N GLU A 213 0.53 17.96 -13.79
CA GLU A 213 0.82 18.21 -15.22
C GLU A 213 1.03 19.71 -15.50
N GLU A 214 0.18 20.59 -14.96
CA GLU A 214 0.27 22.05 -15.09
C GLU A 214 1.60 22.62 -14.58
N HIS A 215 2.23 21.98 -13.59
CA HIS A 215 3.51 22.39 -13.02
C HIS A 215 4.72 21.61 -13.57
N ASP A 216 4.52 20.76 -14.57
CA ASP A 216 5.49 19.77 -15.09
C ASP A 216 5.96 18.72 -14.07
N ALA A 217 5.28 18.59 -12.93
CA ALA A 217 5.66 17.67 -11.86
C ALA A 217 5.41 16.19 -12.22
N MET A 218 4.49 15.90 -13.14
CA MET A 218 4.31 14.53 -13.64
C MET A 218 5.56 13.97 -14.32
N LYS A 219 6.50 14.79 -14.82
CA LYS A 219 7.74 14.32 -15.47
C LYS A 219 8.65 13.50 -14.55
N TYR A 220 8.46 13.60 -13.24
CA TYR A 220 9.21 12.87 -12.23
C TYR A 220 8.31 12.20 -11.19
N THR A 221 6.99 12.12 -11.45
CA THR A 221 6.01 11.58 -10.49
C THR A 221 5.30 10.34 -11.03
N ILE A 222 5.19 9.31 -10.20
CA ILE A 222 4.28 8.17 -10.41
C ILE A 222 3.03 8.40 -9.57
N VAL A 223 1.85 8.19 -10.13
CA VAL A 223 0.59 8.23 -9.35
C VAL A 223 0.02 6.82 -9.25
N VAL A 224 -0.07 6.29 -8.03
CA VAL A 224 -0.75 5.03 -7.74
C VAL A 224 -2.13 5.36 -7.20
N SER A 225 -3.19 4.78 -7.77
CA SER A 225 -4.56 5.09 -7.37
C SER A 225 -5.37 3.82 -7.14
N ALA A 226 -5.78 3.61 -5.89
CA ALA A 226 -6.87 2.72 -5.52
C ALA A 226 -8.02 3.59 -5.00
N SER A 227 -8.99 3.88 -5.86
CA SER A 227 -10.10 4.78 -5.58
C SER A 227 -11.14 4.16 -4.63
N ALA A 228 -12.04 5.00 -4.10
CA ALA A 228 -13.10 4.56 -3.19
C ALA A 228 -14.06 3.51 -3.79
N SER A 229 -14.15 3.41 -5.12
CA SER A 229 -14.97 2.41 -5.82
C SER A 229 -14.25 1.09 -6.06
N ASP A 230 -12.94 1.05 -5.83
CA ASP A 230 -12.14 -0.14 -6.04
C ASP A 230 -12.22 -1.01 -4.77
N PRO A 231 -12.10 -2.34 -4.88
CA PRO A 231 -12.36 -3.24 -3.77
C PRO A 231 -11.31 -3.06 -2.65
N ALA A 232 -11.69 -3.42 -1.42
CA ALA A 232 -10.82 -3.26 -0.24
C ALA A 232 -9.41 -3.85 -0.41
N PRO A 233 -9.20 -5.01 -1.08
CA PRO A 233 -7.86 -5.54 -1.35
C PRO A 233 -6.98 -4.57 -2.15
N MET A 234 -7.54 -3.89 -3.16
CA MET A 234 -6.80 -2.90 -3.95
C MET A 234 -6.36 -1.70 -3.11
N GLN A 235 -7.25 -1.21 -2.24
CA GLN A 235 -6.94 -0.11 -1.32
C GLN A 235 -5.89 -0.51 -0.27
N PHE A 236 -5.91 -1.78 0.16
CA PHE A 236 -4.95 -2.34 1.09
C PHE A 236 -3.53 -2.46 0.48
N ILE A 237 -3.41 -2.95 -0.76
CA ILE A 237 -2.09 -3.18 -1.39
C ILE A 237 -1.46 -1.91 -1.99
N ALA A 238 -2.25 -0.89 -2.34
CA ALA A 238 -1.74 0.27 -3.09
C ALA A 238 -0.55 1.00 -2.41
N PRO A 239 -0.52 1.20 -1.08
CA PRO A 239 0.67 1.74 -0.41
C PRO A 239 1.91 0.87 -0.53
N TYR A 240 1.75 -0.46 -0.48
CA TYR A 240 2.87 -1.39 -0.68
C TYR A 240 3.38 -1.39 -2.12
N ALA A 241 2.47 -1.29 -3.10
CA ALA A 241 2.83 -1.15 -4.51
C ALA A 241 3.62 0.14 -4.76
N GLY A 242 3.13 1.28 -4.25
CA GLY A 242 3.85 2.55 -4.33
C GLY A 242 5.21 2.50 -3.63
N CYS A 243 5.28 1.83 -2.47
CA CYS A 243 6.54 1.62 -1.77
C CYS A 243 7.54 0.83 -2.62
N ALA A 244 7.13 -0.29 -3.23
CA ALA A 244 7.99 -1.09 -4.11
C ALA A 244 8.51 -0.27 -5.31
N MET A 245 7.68 0.59 -5.91
CA MET A 245 8.10 1.51 -6.97
C MET A 245 9.12 2.55 -6.46
N GLY A 246 8.98 3.02 -5.22
CA GLY A 246 9.91 3.97 -4.59
C GLY A 246 11.25 3.34 -4.21
N GLU A 247 11.21 2.10 -3.73
CA GLU A 247 12.41 1.32 -3.41
C GLU A 247 13.29 1.09 -4.63
N TYR A 248 12.72 0.97 -5.83
CA TYR A 248 13.51 0.91 -7.05
C TYR A 248 14.48 2.09 -7.15
N PHE A 249 14.02 3.32 -6.94
CA PHE A 249 14.88 4.49 -7.01
C PHE A 249 15.87 4.54 -5.84
N ARG A 250 15.42 4.25 -4.61
CA ARG A 250 16.27 4.19 -3.41
C ARG A 250 17.45 3.22 -3.61
N ASP A 251 17.16 2.00 -4.05
CA ASP A 251 18.14 0.92 -4.16
C ASP A 251 19.10 1.11 -5.35
N ASN A 252 18.75 1.96 -6.31
CA ASN A 252 19.64 2.37 -7.40
C ASN A 252 20.41 3.68 -7.09
N GLY A 253 20.55 4.03 -5.81
CA GLY A 253 21.31 5.21 -5.36
C GLY A 253 20.65 6.56 -5.65
N GLN A 254 19.36 6.56 -5.98
CA GLN A 254 18.59 7.76 -6.28
C GLN A 254 17.73 8.16 -5.07
N HIS A 255 17.08 9.32 -5.17
CA HIS A 255 16.21 9.83 -4.11
C HIS A 255 14.75 9.81 -4.57
N CYS A 256 13.88 9.38 -3.68
CA CYS A 256 12.44 9.33 -3.88
C CYS A 256 11.70 9.98 -2.71
N LEU A 257 10.63 10.71 -3.02
CA LEU A 257 9.60 11.18 -2.10
C LEU A 257 8.33 10.37 -2.34
N ILE A 258 7.79 9.71 -1.33
CA ILE A 258 6.51 8.99 -1.41
C ILE A 258 5.47 9.62 -0.49
N ILE A 259 4.26 9.81 -0.99
CA ILE A 259 3.12 10.38 -0.27
C ILE A 259 2.00 9.37 -0.27
N TYR A 260 1.41 9.12 0.91
CA TYR A 260 0.28 8.22 1.07
C TYR A 260 -0.98 9.02 1.47
N ASP A 261 -1.97 9.13 0.59
CA ASP A 261 -3.20 9.92 0.75
C ASP A 261 -4.46 9.02 0.68
N ASP A 262 -4.90 8.36 1.74
CA ASP A 262 -4.37 8.43 3.11
C ASP A 262 -4.29 7.05 3.78
N LEU A 263 -3.45 6.91 4.81
CA LEU A 263 -3.26 5.63 5.51
C LEU A 263 -4.43 5.28 6.44
N SER A 264 -5.26 6.26 6.83
CA SER A 264 -6.51 6.00 7.57
C SER A 264 -7.48 5.16 6.75
N LYS A 265 -7.58 5.40 5.44
CA LYS A 265 -8.38 4.59 4.51
C LYS A 265 -7.75 3.22 4.23
N GLN A 266 -6.42 3.12 4.19
CA GLN A 266 -5.75 1.80 4.14
C GLN A 266 -6.09 0.96 5.37
N ALA A 267 -6.02 1.55 6.58
CA ALA A 267 -6.39 0.85 7.81
C ALA A 267 -7.85 0.40 7.79
N ALA A 268 -8.77 1.24 7.30
CA ALA A 268 -10.18 0.89 7.17
C ALA A 268 -10.40 -0.28 6.18
N ALA A 269 -9.70 -0.28 5.04
CA ALA A 269 -9.71 -1.38 4.09
C ALA A 269 -9.16 -2.67 4.73
N TYR A 270 -8.04 -2.60 5.45
CA TYR A 270 -7.48 -3.76 6.13
C TYR A 270 -8.41 -4.32 7.22
N ARG A 271 -9.10 -3.44 7.94
CA ARG A 271 -10.14 -3.82 8.90
C ARG A 271 -11.28 -4.59 8.23
N GLN A 272 -11.77 -4.08 7.10
CA GLN A 272 -12.83 -4.76 6.33
C GLN A 272 -12.38 -6.16 5.91
N LEU A 273 -11.19 -6.29 5.34
CA LEU A 273 -10.64 -7.59 4.94
C LEU A 273 -10.51 -8.56 6.11
N SER A 274 -9.99 -8.07 7.24
CA SER A 274 -9.80 -8.89 8.44
C SER A 274 -11.13 -9.41 8.99
N LEU A 275 -12.17 -8.58 9.02
CA LEU A 275 -13.50 -8.96 9.49
C LEU A 275 -14.17 -9.97 8.55
N LEU A 276 -14.05 -9.79 7.23
CA LEU A 276 -14.58 -10.72 6.24
C LEU A 276 -13.87 -12.09 6.31
N LEU A 277 -12.56 -12.09 6.61
CA LEU A 277 -11.79 -13.30 6.92
C LEU A 277 -12.07 -13.86 8.33
N ARG A 278 -13.02 -13.29 9.07
CA ARG A 278 -13.40 -13.68 10.44
C ARG A 278 -12.24 -13.68 11.43
N ARG A 279 -11.23 -12.82 11.21
CA ARG A 279 -10.15 -12.61 12.19
C ARG A 279 -10.73 -11.84 13.40
N PRO A 280 -10.40 -12.25 14.64
CA PRO A 280 -10.85 -11.53 15.83
C PRO A 280 -10.43 -10.05 15.81
N PRO A 281 -11.38 -9.11 16.00
CA PRO A 281 -11.06 -7.69 16.07
C PRO A 281 -10.57 -7.26 17.46
N GLY A 282 -9.86 -6.14 17.51
CA GLY A 282 -9.41 -5.45 18.72
C GLY A 282 -10.07 -4.06 18.88
N ARG A 283 -9.28 -3.07 19.30
CA ARG A 283 -9.75 -1.68 19.55
C ARG A 283 -10.30 -1.06 18.26
N GLU A 284 -11.45 -0.39 18.36
CA GLU A 284 -12.14 0.24 17.21
C GLU A 284 -12.40 -0.74 16.04
N ALA A 285 -12.53 -2.03 16.37
CA ALA A 285 -12.69 -3.16 15.47
C ALA A 285 -11.52 -3.44 14.51
N TYR A 286 -10.37 -2.77 14.66
CA TYR A 286 -9.17 -3.07 13.87
C TYR A 286 -8.55 -4.41 14.28
N PRO A 287 -7.89 -5.15 13.36
CA PRO A 287 -7.16 -6.36 13.71
C PRO A 287 -5.94 -6.04 14.60
N GLY A 288 -5.49 -7.02 15.38
CA GLY A 288 -4.41 -6.84 16.37
C GLY A 288 -3.06 -6.42 15.77
N ASP A 289 -2.85 -6.67 14.48
CA ASP A 289 -1.63 -6.39 13.73
C ASP A 289 -1.73 -5.11 12.87
N VAL A 290 -2.75 -4.26 13.05
CA VAL A 290 -2.85 -2.97 12.32
C VAL A 290 -1.67 -2.03 12.58
N PHE A 291 -1.02 -2.15 13.74
CA PHE A 291 0.24 -1.45 13.99
C PHE A 291 1.35 -1.96 13.07
N PHE A 292 1.48 -3.30 12.97
CA PHE A 292 2.48 -3.95 12.14
C PHE A 292 2.29 -3.65 10.65
N LEU A 293 1.03 -3.49 10.21
CA LEU A 293 0.69 -3.02 8.87
C LEU A 293 1.43 -1.73 8.49
N HIS A 294 1.27 -0.69 9.31
CA HIS A 294 1.88 0.61 9.02
C HIS A 294 3.37 0.64 9.34
N SER A 295 3.83 -0.10 10.37
CA SER A 295 5.26 -0.12 10.71
C SER A 295 6.08 -0.80 9.62
N ARG A 296 5.64 -1.97 9.11
CA ARG A 296 6.35 -2.66 8.02
C ARG A 296 6.32 -1.87 6.69
N LEU A 297 5.30 -1.03 6.49
CA LEU A 297 5.24 -0.12 5.33
C LEU A 297 6.22 1.04 5.49
N LEU A 298 6.11 1.79 6.60
CA LEU A 298 6.85 3.03 6.79
C LEU A 298 8.33 2.79 7.10
N GLU A 299 8.70 1.67 7.73
CA GLU A 299 10.11 1.33 7.97
C GLU A 299 10.92 1.09 6.70
N ARG A 300 10.26 0.86 5.55
CA ARG A 300 10.94 0.78 4.25
C ARG A 300 11.43 2.15 3.77
N ALA A 301 10.82 3.24 4.21
CA ALA A 301 11.31 4.58 3.90
C ALA A 301 12.53 4.90 4.79
N ALA A 302 13.71 4.92 4.18
CA ALA A 302 14.99 5.12 4.85
C ALA A 302 16.02 5.73 3.89
N LYS A 303 17.12 6.26 4.45
CA LYS A 303 18.35 6.57 3.73
C LYS A 303 19.34 5.41 3.89
N LEU A 304 19.82 4.88 2.77
CA LEU A 304 20.76 3.76 2.76
C LEU A 304 22.18 4.22 3.11
N SER A 305 23.00 3.27 3.53
CA SER A 305 24.44 3.45 3.75
C SER A 305 25.17 3.83 2.46
N ASP A 306 26.36 4.40 2.59
CA ASP A 306 27.19 4.73 1.42
C ASP A 306 27.60 3.47 0.62
N GLU A 307 27.76 2.33 1.31
CA GLU A 307 28.04 1.03 0.70
C GLU A 307 26.90 0.54 -0.19
N LEU A 308 25.66 0.88 0.17
CA LEU A 308 24.45 0.57 -0.58
C LEU A 308 24.02 1.71 -1.53
N GLY A 309 24.92 2.66 -1.81
CA GLY A 309 24.71 3.72 -2.80
C GLY A 309 24.05 5.00 -2.28
N ALA A 310 23.83 5.13 -0.97
CA ALA A 310 23.32 6.34 -0.30
C ALA A 310 21.96 6.89 -0.77
N GLY A 311 21.22 6.10 -1.56
CA GLY A 311 19.88 6.43 -2.02
C GLY A 311 18.88 6.53 -0.86
N SER A 312 17.78 7.23 -1.08
CA SER A 312 16.83 7.53 0.00
C SER A 312 15.39 7.49 -0.46
N MET A 313 14.51 6.99 0.41
CA MET A 313 13.08 7.13 0.25
C MET A 313 12.50 7.90 1.44
N THR A 314 12.02 9.11 1.19
CA THR A 314 11.37 10.00 2.17
C THR A 314 9.87 9.75 2.11
N ALA A 315 9.19 9.61 3.24
CA ALA A 315 7.77 9.33 3.28
C ALA A 315 6.95 10.42 3.98
N LEU A 316 5.88 10.86 3.33
CA LEU A 316 4.86 11.75 3.90
C LEU A 316 3.52 11.02 3.98
N PRO A 317 3.30 10.17 5.02
CA PRO A 317 1.99 9.58 5.23
C PRO A 317 0.99 10.64 5.66
N ILE A 318 -0.22 10.59 5.10
CA ILE A 318 -1.34 11.42 5.52
C ILE A 318 -2.26 10.60 6.42
N ILE A 319 -2.70 11.19 7.53
CA ILE A 319 -3.75 10.67 8.40
C ILE A 319 -4.86 11.71 8.57
N GLU A 320 -6.11 11.27 8.38
CA GLU A 320 -7.28 12.06 8.72
C GLU A 320 -7.73 11.77 10.16
N THR A 321 -7.82 12.83 10.97
CA THR A 321 -8.45 12.78 12.29
C THR A 321 -9.96 13.00 12.19
N GLN A 322 -10.69 12.58 13.22
CA GLN A 322 -12.11 12.89 13.38
C GLN A 322 -12.26 13.93 14.48
N ALA A 323 -12.74 15.13 14.14
CA ALA A 323 -12.95 16.24 15.07
C ALA A 323 -11.71 16.59 15.92
N GLY A 324 -10.52 16.54 15.31
CA GLY A 324 -9.25 16.88 15.91
C GLY A 324 -8.70 15.84 16.89
N ASP A 325 -9.35 14.67 17.01
CA ASP A 325 -8.92 13.64 17.97
C ASP A 325 -7.65 12.92 17.50
N VAL A 326 -6.51 13.39 18.01
CA VAL A 326 -5.19 12.77 17.84
C VAL A 326 -4.96 11.54 18.70
N SER A 327 -5.81 11.31 19.70
CA SER A 327 -5.71 10.18 20.65
C SER A 327 -6.41 8.92 20.17
N ALA A 328 -7.10 9.00 19.03
CA ALA A 328 -7.68 7.85 18.34
C ALA A 328 -6.60 6.81 17.98
N TYR A 329 -7.03 5.56 17.80
CA TYR A 329 -6.10 4.43 17.72
C TYR A 329 -5.13 4.52 16.54
N ILE A 330 -5.63 4.80 15.33
CA ILE A 330 -4.79 4.89 14.13
C ILE A 330 -3.84 6.10 14.15
N PRO A 331 -4.29 7.33 14.46
CA PRO A 331 -3.39 8.47 14.66
C PRO A 331 -2.24 8.19 15.62
N THR A 332 -2.54 7.65 16.82
CA THR A 332 -1.53 7.36 17.84
C THR A 332 -0.50 6.34 17.34
N ASN A 333 -0.95 5.28 16.65
CA ASN A 333 -0.05 4.29 16.08
C ASN A 333 0.92 4.93 15.08
N VAL A 334 0.43 5.72 14.12
CA VAL A 334 1.28 6.30 13.08
C VAL A 334 2.23 7.36 13.64
N ILE A 335 1.79 8.18 14.59
CA ILE A 335 2.67 9.12 15.32
C ILE A 335 3.85 8.39 15.97
N SER A 336 3.62 7.19 16.53
CA SER A 336 4.69 6.42 17.15
C SER A 336 5.66 5.76 16.15
N ILE A 337 5.28 5.63 14.89
CA ILE A 337 6.09 5.03 13.82
C ILE A 337 6.90 6.09 13.07
N THR A 338 6.33 7.26 12.80
CA THR A 338 7.03 8.31 12.05
C THR A 338 8.08 9.03 12.89
N ASP A 339 9.02 9.71 12.22
CA ASP A 339 10.11 10.48 12.84
C ASP A 339 9.67 11.91 13.21
N GLY A 340 8.38 12.18 13.19
CA GLY A 340 7.82 13.52 13.36
C GLY A 340 6.40 13.59 12.82
N GLN A 341 5.78 14.74 13.03
CA GLN A 341 4.45 15.05 12.54
C GLN A 341 4.27 16.55 12.29
N ILE A 342 3.51 16.87 11.26
CA ILE A 342 2.95 18.17 10.93
C ILE A 342 1.45 18.10 11.24
N PHE A 343 1.02 18.82 12.27
CA PHE A 343 -0.37 18.88 12.69
C PHE A 343 -1.08 20.10 12.08
N LEU A 344 -2.07 19.83 11.22
CA LEU A 344 -2.89 20.87 10.59
C LEU A 344 -4.21 21.05 11.36
N GLU A 345 -4.39 22.23 11.93
CA GLU A 345 -5.50 22.55 12.83
C GLU A 345 -6.61 23.32 12.12
N THR A 346 -7.86 22.90 12.38
CA THR A 346 -9.06 23.47 11.78
C THR A 346 -9.26 24.94 12.15
N ASP A 347 -9.03 25.31 13.41
CA ASP A 347 -9.23 26.67 13.90
C ASP A 347 -8.21 27.66 13.31
N LEU A 348 -6.96 27.22 13.14
CA LEU A 348 -5.92 27.99 12.43
C LEU A 348 -6.31 28.20 10.96
N PHE A 349 -6.86 27.17 10.31
CA PHE A 349 -7.28 27.26 8.91
C PHE A 349 -8.41 28.29 8.70
N TYR A 350 -9.40 28.32 9.60
CA TYR A 350 -10.53 29.25 9.54
C TYR A 350 -10.20 30.66 10.00
N SER A 351 -9.19 30.84 10.86
CA SER A 351 -8.65 32.15 11.23
C SER A 351 -7.74 32.78 10.16
N GLY A 352 -7.48 32.07 9.06
CA GLY A 352 -6.74 32.58 7.89
C GLY A 352 -5.27 32.16 7.85
N VAL A 353 -4.77 31.39 8.81
CA VAL A 353 -3.41 30.86 8.80
C VAL A 353 -3.34 29.67 7.83
N ARG A 354 -2.64 29.85 6.71
CA ARG A 354 -2.49 28.84 5.65
C ARG A 354 -1.02 28.78 5.19
N PRO A 355 -0.32 27.64 5.33
CA PRO A 355 -0.79 26.36 5.88
C PRO A 355 -1.09 26.43 7.38
N ALA A 356 -2.10 25.69 7.82
CA ALA A 356 -2.68 25.77 9.17
C ALA A 356 -1.88 24.94 10.20
N ILE A 357 -0.57 25.13 10.24
CA ILE A 357 0.35 24.31 11.05
C ILE A 357 0.30 24.76 12.50
N ASN A 358 -0.03 23.83 13.41
CA ASN A 358 0.11 24.04 14.84
C ASN A 358 1.57 23.83 15.24
N VAL A 359 2.26 24.93 15.60
CA VAL A 359 3.70 24.93 15.90
C VAL A 359 4.04 24.16 17.18
N GLY A 360 3.11 24.05 18.13
CA GLY A 360 3.35 23.34 19.39
C GLY A 360 3.21 21.83 19.28
N LEU A 361 2.27 21.36 18.45
CA LEU A 361 2.00 19.93 18.25
C LEU A 361 2.83 19.31 17.13
N SER A 362 3.32 20.13 16.21
CA SER A 362 4.16 19.68 15.11
C SER A 362 5.62 19.56 15.53
N VAL A 363 6.28 18.45 15.18
CA VAL A 363 7.63 18.11 15.65
C VAL A 363 8.38 17.37 14.55
N SER A 364 9.65 17.73 14.30
CA SER A 364 10.61 16.93 13.53
C SER A 364 11.65 16.35 14.49
N ARG A 365 11.76 15.01 14.59
CA ARG A 365 12.74 14.35 15.49
C ARG A 365 14.14 14.32 14.90
N VAL A 366 14.29 14.48 13.58
CA VAL A 366 15.60 14.66 12.93
C VAL A 366 16.16 16.05 13.20
N GLY A 367 15.28 17.06 13.29
CA GLY A 367 15.61 18.43 13.66
C GLY A 367 16.62 19.08 12.71
N GLY A 368 17.53 19.88 13.25
CA GLY A 368 18.51 20.68 12.49
C GLY A 368 19.47 19.88 11.61
N SER A 369 19.57 18.56 11.78
CA SER A 369 20.37 17.71 10.90
C SER A 369 19.81 17.65 9.47
N ALA A 370 18.53 18.01 9.30
CA ALA A 370 17.83 18.04 8.01
C ALA A 370 17.59 19.47 7.47
N GLN A 371 18.19 20.51 8.07
CA GLN A 371 18.05 21.90 7.63
C GLN A 371 18.97 22.28 6.48
#